data_AF-A0A3B9Z944-F1
#
_entry.id   AF-A0A3B9Z944-F1
#
_cell.length_a   1.000
_cell.length_b   1.000
_cell.length_c   1.000
_cell.angle_alpha   90.00
_cell.angle_beta   90.00
_cell.angle_gamma   90.00
#
_symmetry.space_group_name_H-M   'P 1'
#
loop_
_entity.id
_entity.type
_entity.pdbx_description
1 polymer ?
#
loop_
_entity_poly.entity_id
_entity_poly.type
_entity_poly.pdbx_seq_one_letter_code
_entity_poly.pdbx_strand_id
1 'polypeptide(L)'
;MRGKIGVLLLIIFLLAIFVAPSVWFINEHMQELKEATRDQVETEKVIELDKLADVSYKIENGILTLKPNAKYGRLTSNTIKEIKKGKKKKTTELVSSAPWGEKSDTIFKVQVEEGYTVFLDPSAEGLFINCKYCKEMDLSGFDTRFCTNMSRMFEGCAALEKVNVEGWDTDNVQNFTDMFKGCDKLTEVKGAGEKIDTAFKSK
;
A
#
# COMPACT_ATOMS: atom_id res chain seq x y z
N MET A 1 -20.60 -7.33 73.42
CA MET A 1 -19.90 -6.92 72.18
C MET A 1 -19.91 -7.99 71.07
N ARG A 2 -20.88 -8.92 71.00
CA ARG A 2 -20.93 -9.98 69.97
C ARG A 2 -21.98 -9.78 68.86
N GLY A 3 -22.93 -8.87 69.00
CA GLY A 3 -24.00 -8.65 68.00
C GLY A 3 -23.67 -7.71 66.84
N LYS A 4 -22.76 -6.74 67.03
CA LYS A 4 -22.43 -5.74 66.00
C LYS A 4 -21.42 -6.23 64.94
N ILE A 5 -20.59 -7.21 65.30
CA ILE A 5 -19.56 -7.78 64.40
C ILE A 5 -20.21 -8.72 63.37
N GLY A 6 -21.25 -9.46 63.75
CA GLY A 6 -22.00 -10.33 62.83
C GLY A 6 -22.74 -9.55 61.74
N VAL A 7 -23.35 -8.40 62.09
CA VAL A 7 -24.05 -7.54 61.12
C VAL A 7 -23.08 -6.84 60.18
N LEU A 8 -21.90 -6.43 60.66
CA LEU A 8 -20.86 -5.79 59.83
C LEU A 8 -20.24 -6.79 58.82
N LEU A 9 -20.01 -8.03 59.23
CA LEU A 9 -19.52 -9.10 58.34
C LEU A 9 -20.56 -9.49 57.28
N LEU A 10 -21.86 -9.52 57.63
CA LEU A 10 -22.93 -9.81 56.68
C LEU A 10 -23.09 -8.68 55.64
N ILE A 11 -22.94 -7.42 56.04
CA ILE A 11 -22.98 -6.26 55.14
C ILE A 11 -21.76 -6.23 54.20
N ILE A 12 -20.57 -6.57 54.68
CA ILE A 12 -19.37 -6.70 53.83
C ILE A 12 -19.53 -7.86 52.83
N PHE A 13 -20.13 -8.98 53.25
CA PHE A 13 -20.39 -10.13 52.37
C PHE A 13 -21.48 -9.80 51.32
N LEU A 14 -22.53 -9.07 51.70
CA LEU A 14 -23.58 -8.61 50.78
C LEU A 14 -23.09 -7.51 49.82
N LEU A 15 -22.20 -6.61 50.26
CA LEU A 15 -21.55 -5.61 49.39
C LEU A 15 -20.55 -6.28 48.43
N ALA A 16 -19.84 -7.34 48.86
CA ALA A 16 -18.98 -8.12 47.98
C ALA A 16 -19.78 -8.84 46.87
N ILE A 17 -20.99 -9.31 47.17
CA ILE A 17 -21.91 -9.92 46.18
C ILE A 17 -22.45 -8.88 45.19
N PHE A 18 -22.53 -7.59 45.55
CA PHE A 18 -23.03 -6.53 44.65
C PHE A 18 -21.94 -5.88 43.81
N VAL A 19 -20.69 -5.81 44.30
CA VAL A 19 -19.56 -5.20 43.58
C VAL A 19 -18.83 -6.21 42.68
N ALA A 20 -18.77 -7.48 43.07
CA ALA A 20 -18.08 -8.52 42.29
C ALA A 20 -18.66 -8.75 40.89
N PRO A 21 -20.00 -8.78 40.67
CA PRO A 21 -20.56 -8.92 39.33
C PRO A 21 -20.18 -7.73 38.46
N SER A 22 -20.26 -6.50 38.98
CA SER A 22 -19.93 -5.30 38.21
C SER A 22 -18.45 -5.16 37.86
N VAL A 23 -17.53 -5.52 38.76
CA VAL A 23 -16.08 -5.46 38.48
C VAL A 23 -15.66 -6.58 37.54
N TRP A 24 -16.23 -7.77 37.72
CA TRP A 24 -16.03 -8.90 36.81
C TRP A 24 -16.59 -8.59 35.41
N PHE A 25 -17.77 -7.98 35.33
CA PHE A 25 -18.41 -7.54 34.08
C PHE A 25 -17.63 -6.41 33.39
N ILE A 26 -17.08 -5.45 34.15
CA ILE A 26 -16.18 -4.44 33.60
C ILE A 26 -14.90 -5.10 33.07
N ASN A 27 -14.32 -6.06 33.80
CA ASN A 27 -13.10 -6.73 33.35
C ASN A 27 -13.35 -7.59 32.10
N GLU A 28 -14.47 -8.30 32.03
CA GLU A 28 -14.89 -9.09 30.88
C GLU A 28 -15.13 -8.20 29.65
N HIS A 29 -15.92 -7.12 29.78
CA HIS A 29 -16.09 -6.15 28.69
C HIS A 29 -14.78 -5.48 28.26
N MET A 30 -13.87 -5.20 29.20
CA MET A 30 -12.56 -4.66 28.86
C MET A 30 -11.66 -5.68 28.13
N GLN A 31 -11.84 -6.99 28.36
CA GLN A 31 -11.18 -8.03 27.56
C GLN A 31 -11.83 -8.17 26.20
N GLU A 32 -13.17 -8.20 26.11
CA GLU A 32 -13.89 -8.20 24.83
C GLU A 32 -13.53 -7.00 23.96
N LEU A 33 -13.39 -5.81 24.55
CA LEU A 33 -12.94 -4.61 23.83
C LEU A 33 -11.48 -4.71 23.37
N LYS A 34 -10.60 -5.34 24.16
CA LYS A 34 -9.21 -5.58 23.77
C LYS A 34 -9.11 -6.63 22.66
N GLU A 35 -9.89 -7.69 22.74
CA GLU A 35 -9.97 -8.73 21.70
C GLU A 35 -10.60 -8.16 20.44
N ALA A 36 -11.70 -7.43 20.53
CA ALA A 36 -12.31 -6.74 19.39
C ALA A 36 -11.36 -5.74 18.74
N THR A 37 -10.60 -4.94 19.51
CA THR A 37 -9.61 -4.01 18.93
C THR A 37 -8.40 -4.72 18.33
N ARG A 38 -7.93 -5.81 18.96
CA ARG A 38 -6.87 -6.67 18.43
C ARG A 38 -7.29 -7.35 17.13
N ASP A 39 -8.51 -7.86 17.07
CA ASP A 39 -9.09 -8.50 15.89
C ASP A 39 -9.33 -7.47 14.78
N GLN A 40 -9.79 -6.26 15.10
CA GLN A 40 -9.88 -5.16 14.11
C GLN A 40 -8.50 -4.81 13.54
N VAL A 41 -7.47 -4.70 14.38
CA VAL A 41 -6.08 -4.46 13.94
C VAL A 41 -5.50 -5.63 13.14
N GLU A 42 -5.80 -6.88 13.50
CA GLU A 42 -5.42 -8.07 12.72
C GLU A 42 -6.18 -8.15 11.38
N THR A 43 -7.45 -7.74 11.33
CA THR A 43 -8.23 -7.67 10.07
C THR A 43 -7.74 -6.58 9.12
N GLU A 44 -7.26 -5.44 9.62
CA GLU A 44 -6.56 -4.44 8.79
C GLU A 44 -5.19 -4.95 8.30
N LYS A 45 -4.64 -5.98 8.95
CA LYS A 45 -3.36 -6.60 8.62
C LYS A 45 -3.45 -7.73 7.60
N VAL A 46 -4.64 -8.26 7.33
CA VAL A 46 -4.86 -9.39 6.40
C VAL A 46 -5.91 -9.03 5.36
N ILE A 47 -5.57 -8.13 4.44
CA ILE A 47 -6.35 -7.97 3.21
C ILE A 47 -5.92 -9.11 2.27
N GLU A 48 -6.77 -10.11 2.09
CA GLU A 48 -6.50 -11.19 1.14
C GLU A 48 -6.46 -10.62 -0.30
N LEU A 49 -5.34 -10.85 -0.98
CA LEU A 49 -5.03 -10.28 -2.30
C LEU A 49 -6.02 -10.66 -3.42
N ASP A 50 -6.88 -11.65 -3.18
CA ASP A 50 -7.93 -12.16 -4.06
C ASP A 50 -9.27 -11.41 -3.92
N LYS A 51 -9.45 -10.62 -2.85
CA LYS A 51 -10.65 -9.78 -2.62
C LYS A 51 -10.49 -8.33 -3.07
N LEU A 52 -9.32 -7.97 -3.60
CA LEU A 52 -9.02 -6.62 -4.07
C LEU A 52 -9.68 -6.33 -5.42
N ALA A 53 -10.31 -5.16 -5.53
CA ALA A 53 -10.93 -4.72 -6.77
C ALA A 53 -9.88 -4.33 -7.82
N ASP A 54 -10.26 -4.35 -9.10
CA ASP A 54 -9.40 -3.81 -10.15
C ASP A 54 -9.18 -2.30 -9.94
N VAL A 55 -7.98 -1.84 -10.28
CA VAL A 55 -7.65 -0.41 -10.31
C VAL A 55 -8.08 0.17 -11.64
N SER A 56 -9.08 1.05 -11.63
CA SER A 56 -9.37 1.87 -12.79
C SER A 56 -8.35 3.00 -12.90
N TYR A 57 -8.09 3.46 -14.13
CA TYR A 57 -7.23 4.60 -14.37
C TYR A 57 -7.82 5.54 -15.39
N LYS A 58 -7.48 6.82 -15.27
CA LYS A 58 -7.88 7.87 -16.20
C LYS A 58 -6.65 8.67 -16.60
N ILE A 59 -6.54 9.02 -17.88
CA ILE A 59 -5.51 9.94 -18.38
C ILE A 59 -6.22 11.15 -18.97
N GLU A 60 -6.11 12.29 -18.30
CA GLU A 60 -6.67 13.56 -18.75
C GLU A 60 -5.60 14.64 -18.70
N ASN A 61 -5.42 15.37 -19.81
CA ASN A 61 -4.40 16.42 -19.92
C ASN A 61 -2.98 15.94 -19.53
N GLY A 62 -2.70 14.66 -19.79
CA GLY A 62 -1.44 13.99 -19.45
C GLY A 62 -1.24 13.68 -17.96
N ILE A 63 -2.28 13.77 -17.15
CA ILE A 63 -2.27 13.31 -15.75
C ILE A 63 -2.87 11.91 -15.70
N LEU A 64 -2.06 10.91 -15.37
CA LEU A 64 -2.52 9.57 -15.03
C LEU A 64 -3.01 9.57 -13.57
N THR A 65 -4.32 9.41 -13.37
CA THR A 65 -4.93 9.26 -12.05
C THR A 65 -5.39 7.81 -11.85
N LEU A 66 -4.90 7.18 -10.80
CA LEU A 66 -5.28 5.83 -10.39
C LEU A 66 -6.40 5.87 -9.36
N LYS A 67 -7.49 5.15 -9.65
CA LYS A 67 -8.67 5.04 -8.80
C LYS A 67 -9.08 3.57 -8.67
N PRO A 68 -8.71 2.91 -7.57
CA PRO A 68 -9.32 1.64 -7.17
C PRO A 68 -10.86 1.67 -7.26
N ASN A 69 -11.48 0.59 -7.78
CA ASN A 69 -12.94 0.46 -7.83
C ASN A 69 -13.57 0.18 -6.44
N ALA A 70 -12.74 0.06 -5.41
CA ALA A 70 -13.08 -0.02 -3.99
C ALA A 70 -12.05 0.79 -3.19
N LYS A 71 -12.13 0.86 -1.85
CA LYS A 71 -11.09 1.54 -1.03
C LYS A 71 -9.68 1.01 -1.31
N TYR A 72 -9.60 -0.26 -1.67
CA TYR A 72 -8.37 -1.00 -1.96
C TYR A 72 -8.45 -1.64 -3.35
N GLY A 73 -7.43 -1.43 -4.18
CA GLY A 73 -7.37 -2.05 -5.51
C GLY A 73 -6.00 -2.65 -5.81
N ARG A 74 -5.95 -3.76 -6.55
CA ARG A 74 -4.69 -4.45 -6.86
C ARG A 74 -4.24 -4.13 -8.28
N LEU A 75 -2.98 -3.77 -8.41
CA LEU A 75 -2.36 -3.58 -9.71
C LEU A 75 -1.44 -4.77 -10.03
N THR A 76 -1.95 -5.73 -10.81
CA THR A 76 -1.22 -6.96 -11.15
C THR A 76 -0.50 -6.89 -12.49
N SER A 77 0.62 -7.59 -12.59
CA SER A 77 1.28 -7.90 -13.86
C SER A 77 0.46 -8.83 -14.77
N ASN A 78 -0.66 -9.40 -14.28
CA ASN A 78 -1.52 -10.34 -15.02
C ASN A 78 -2.71 -9.69 -15.75
N THR A 79 -3.09 -8.44 -15.43
CA THR A 79 -4.05 -7.65 -16.23
C THR A 79 -3.56 -7.44 -17.68
N ILE A 80 -2.27 -7.74 -17.94
CA ILE A 80 -1.62 -7.73 -19.26
C ILE A 80 -1.90 -8.98 -20.11
N LYS A 81 -2.23 -10.13 -19.51
CA LYS A 81 -2.36 -11.40 -20.27
C LYS A 81 -3.69 -11.51 -21.01
N GLU A 82 -4.77 -10.94 -20.48
CA GLU A 82 -6.08 -11.01 -21.15
C GLU A 82 -6.18 -10.09 -22.37
N ILE A 83 -5.47 -8.95 -22.37
CA ILE A 83 -5.38 -8.06 -23.53
C ILE A 83 -4.51 -8.68 -24.66
N LYS A 84 -3.56 -9.57 -24.32
CA LYS A 84 -2.61 -10.21 -25.26
C LYS A 84 -3.12 -11.46 -25.98
N LYS A 85 -4.41 -11.82 -25.89
CA LYS A 85 -4.98 -12.82 -26.82
C LYS A 85 -5.13 -12.27 -28.25
N GLY A 86 -5.00 -10.95 -28.44
CA GLY A 86 -4.94 -10.31 -29.75
C GLY A 86 -3.61 -9.60 -30.01
N LYS A 87 -2.74 -10.21 -30.84
CA LYS A 87 -1.54 -9.61 -31.48
C LYS A 87 -0.30 -9.40 -30.58
N LYS A 88 0.62 -10.36 -30.60
CA LYS A 88 2.03 -10.14 -30.22
C LYS A 88 2.71 -9.24 -31.27
N LYS A 89 2.99 -7.99 -30.94
CA LYS A 89 3.94 -7.17 -31.70
C LYS A 89 5.35 -7.48 -31.17
N LYS A 90 6.25 -7.90 -32.06
CA LYS A 90 7.66 -8.16 -31.75
C LYS A 90 8.39 -6.82 -31.70
N THR A 91 8.33 -6.13 -30.57
CA THR A 91 9.11 -4.91 -30.33
C THR A 91 10.31 -5.25 -29.45
N THR A 92 11.49 -4.82 -29.89
CA THR A 92 12.79 -4.88 -29.19
C THR A 92 12.92 -3.82 -28.08
N GLU A 93 11.82 -3.14 -27.75
CA GLU A 93 11.76 -2.07 -26.74
C GLU A 93 11.20 -2.63 -25.44
N LEU A 94 11.80 -2.22 -24.31
CA LEU A 94 11.28 -2.54 -22.98
C LEU A 94 9.93 -1.82 -22.80
N VAL A 95 8.83 -2.55 -22.92
CA VAL A 95 7.46 -2.02 -22.80
C VAL A 95 7.00 -2.16 -21.35
N SER A 96 6.39 -1.10 -20.80
CA SER A 96 5.80 -1.12 -19.47
C SER A 96 4.86 -2.31 -19.27
N SER A 97 4.98 -2.91 -18.09
CA SER A 97 4.05 -3.94 -17.62
C SER A 97 2.70 -3.34 -17.22
N ALA A 98 2.56 -2.03 -17.18
CA ALA A 98 1.29 -1.41 -16.82
C ALA A 98 0.31 -1.27 -17.98
N PRO A 99 -1.01 -1.19 -17.69
CA PRO A 99 -2.04 -0.92 -18.71
C PRO A 99 -1.84 0.37 -19.51
N TRP A 100 -1.14 1.36 -18.94
CA TRP A 100 -0.86 2.64 -19.61
C TRP A 100 0.42 2.63 -20.47
N GLY A 101 1.14 1.52 -20.60
CA GLY A 101 2.42 1.45 -21.31
C GLY A 101 2.39 1.97 -22.75
N GLU A 102 1.29 1.74 -23.49
CA GLU A 102 1.09 2.28 -24.85
C GLU A 102 0.85 3.79 -24.87
N LYS A 103 0.42 4.36 -23.75
CA LYS A 103 0.15 5.79 -23.54
C LYS A 103 1.22 6.47 -22.68
N SER A 104 2.35 5.79 -22.43
CA SER A 104 3.45 6.30 -21.61
C SER A 104 3.98 7.66 -22.11
N ASP A 105 3.96 7.87 -23.42
CA ASP A 105 4.39 9.12 -24.05
C ASP A 105 3.44 10.32 -23.81
N THR A 106 2.20 10.08 -23.37
CA THR A 106 1.23 11.15 -23.09
C THR A 106 1.16 11.52 -21.61
N ILE A 107 1.89 10.80 -20.75
CA ILE A 107 1.85 11.00 -19.30
C ILE A 107 2.92 12.01 -18.88
N PHE A 108 2.48 13.13 -18.34
CA PHE A 108 3.31 14.17 -17.73
C PHE A 108 3.34 14.08 -16.20
N LYS A 109 2.28 13.54 -15.58
CA LYS A 109 2.17 13.36 -14.12
C LYS A 109 1.45 12.07 -13.77
N VAL A 110 1.86 11.42 -12.68
CA VAL A 110 1.16 10.26 -12.11
C VAL A 110 0.70 10.60 -10.69
N GLN A 111 -0.52 10.20 -10.35
CA GLN A 111 -1.06 10.35 -8.99
C GLN A 111 -2.08 9.24 -8.66
N VAL A 112 -2.24 8.97 -7.37
CA VAL A 112 -3.37 8.18 -6.83
C VAL A 112 -4.45 9.15 -6.37
N GLU A 113 -5.72 8.83 -6.63
CA GLU A 113 -6.84 9.64 -6.14
C GLU A 113 -6.88 9.67 -4.60
N GLU A 114 -7.17 10.83 -4.02
CA GLU A 114 -7.18 11.03 -2.58
C GLU A 114 -8.16 10.07 -1.88
N GLY A 115 -7.73 9.52 -0.74
CA GLY A 115 -8.52 8.57 0.06
C GLY A 115 -8.50 7.12 -0.44
N TYR A 116 -7.78 6.83 -1.53
CA TYR A 116 -7.60 5.48 -2.06
C TYR A 116 -6.21 4.92 -1.78
N THR A 117 -6.14 3.58 -1.68
CA THR A 117 -4.87 2.85 -1.58
C THR A 117 -4.79 1.79 -2.68
N VAL A 118 -3.66 1.76 -3.39
CA VAL A 118 -3.39 0.79 -4.46
C VAL A 118 -2.36 -0.21 -3.96
N PHE A 119 -2.74 -1.48 -3.89
CA PHE A 119 -1.85 -2.60 -3.57
C PHE A 119 -1.06 -2.99 -4.80
N LEU A 120 0.26 -2.99 -4.68
CA LEU A 120 1.13 -3.51 -5.71
C LEU A 120 1.28 -5.04 -5.58
N ASP A 121 1.33 -5.71 -6.72
CA ASP A 121 1.66 -7.14 -6.79
C ASP A 121 3.10 -7.38 -6.31
N PRO A 122 3.44 -8.60 -5.84
CA PRO A 122 4.82 -9.00 -5.56
C PRO A 122 5.85 -8.58 -6.62
N SER A 123 5.48 -8.57 -7.90
CA SER A 123 6.31 -7.97 -8.96
C SER A 123 5.73 -6.65 -9.47
N ALA A 124 6.39 -5.54 -9.14
CA ALA A 124 6.19 -4.21 -9.69
C ALA A 124 7.22 -3.86 -10.77
N GLU A 125 7.86 -4.88 -11.37
CA GLU A 125 8.90 -4.70 -12.37
C GLU A 125 8.40 -3.87 -13.56
N GLY A 126 9.16 -2.82 -13.90
CA GLY A 126 8.90 -2.01 -15.09
C GLY A 126 7.56 -1.29 -15.11
N LEU A 127 6.94 -1.04 -13.94
CA LEU A 127 5.58 -0.49 -13.88
C LEU A 127 5.46 0.87 -14.60
N PHE A 128 6.45 1.75 -14.45
CA PHE A 128 6.52 3.05 -15.10
C PHE A 128 7.70 3.18 -16.08
N ILE A 129 8.26 2.06 -16.55
CA ILE A 129 9.36 2.08 -17.51
C ILE A 129 8.99 2.91 -18.74
N ASN A 130 9.94 3.72 -19.20
CA ASN A 130 9.80 4.60 -20.36
C ASN A 130 8.64 5.60 -20.29
N CYS A 131 8.19 6.03 -19.11
CA CYS A 131 7.38 7.25 -18.99
C CYS A 131 8.24 8.50 -19.25
N LYS A 132 8.71 8.66 -20.50
CA LYS A 132 9.77 9.57 -20.92
C LYS A 132 9.45 11.05 -20.68
N TYR A 133 8.18 11.42 -20.68
CA TYR A 133 7.73 12.80 -20.50
C TYR A 133 7.15 13.07 -19.11
N CYS A 134 7.07 12.06 -18.25
CA CYS A 134 6.55 12.23 -16.90
C CYS A 134 7.56 13.00 -16.06
N LYS A 135 7.15 14.13 -15.50
CA LYS A 135 7.99 15.01 -14.68
C LYS A 135 7.87 14.76 -13.20
N GLU A 136 6.69 14.33 -12.76
CA GLU A 136 6.36 14.16 -11.36
C GLU A 136 5.48 12.92 -11.15
N MET A 137 5.82 12.13 -10.14
CA MET A 137 5.01 10.99 -9.73
C MET A 137 4.72 11.07 -8.23
N ASP A 138 3.44 11.16 -7.87
CA ASP A 138 2.97 11.01 -6.49
C ASP A 138 2.38 9.62 -6.28
N LEU A 139 3.17 8.76 -5.65
CA LEU A 139 2.89 7.35 -5.44
C LEU A 139 2.73 7.01 -3.95
N SER A 140 2.46 8.03 -3.12
CA SER A 140 2.21 7.88 -1.68
C SER A 140 0.96 7.06 -1.36
N GLY A 141 0.02 6.94 -2.30
CA GLY A 141 -1.14 6.06 -2.20
C GLY A 141 -0.87 4.59 -2.46
N PHE A 142 0.39 4.17 -2.67
CA PHE A 142 0.74 2.76 -2.91
C PHE A 142 1.06 2.00 -1.63
N ASP A 143 0.49 0.81 -1.52
CA ASP A 143 0.87 -0.18 -0.52
C ASP A 143 1.79 -1.22 -1.15
N THR A 144 3.06 -1.20 -0.71
CA THR A 144 4.14 -2.01 -1.26
C THR A 144 4.56 -3.16 -0.36
N ARG A 145 3.84 -3.44 0.74
CA ARG A 145 4.22 -4.42 1.77
C ARG A 145 4.43 -5.83 1.22
N PHE A 146 3.78 -6.17 0.11
CA PHE A 146 3.90 -7.47 -0.54
C PHE A 146 4.92 -7.51 -1.69
N CYS A 147 5.50 -6.38 -2.08
CA CYS A 147 6.44 -6.31 -3.19
C CYS A 147 7.76 -7.02 -2.84
N THR A 148 8.22 -7.86 -3.75
CA THR A 148 9.52 -8.53 -3.69
C THR A 148 10.45 -8.08 -4.83
N ASN A 149 9.90 -7.62 -5.95
CA ASN A 149 10.64 -7.11 -7.10
C ASN A 149 10.15 -5.73 -7.54
N MET A 150 11.05 -4.74 -7.51
CA MET A 150 10.85 -3.37 -8.01
C MET A 150 11.89 -2.99 -9.08
N SER A 151 12.56 -3.97 -9.71
CA SER A 151 13.55 -3.70 -10.74
C SER A 151 12.95 -2.89 -11.89
N ARG A 152 13.72 -1.94 -12.41
CA ARG A 152 13.36 -1.13 -13.60
C ARG A 152 12.05 -0.34 -13.47
N MET A 153 11.52 -0.17 -12.26
CA MET A 153 10.20 0.44 -12.05
C MET A 153 10.06 1.82 -12.71
N PHE A 154 11.13 2.62 -12.75
CA PHE A 154 11.21 3.93 -13.39
C PHE A 154 12.29 4.00 -14.48
N GLU A 155 12.78 2.87 -15.00
CA GLU A 155 13.85 2.87 -16.00
C GLU A 155 13.45 3.71 -17.23
N GLY A 156 14.33 4.59 -17.70
CA GLY A 156 14.10 5.43 -18.88
C GLY A 156 13.09 6.57 -18.71
N CYS A 157 12.68 6.91 -17.48
CA CYS A 157 11.89 8.11 -17.19
C CYS A 157 12.76 9.39 -17.28
N ALA A 158 13.24 9.71 -18.48
CA ALA A 158 14.25 10.76 -18.70
C ALA A 158 13.81 12.19 -18.31
N ALA A 159 12.50 12.47 -18.26
CA ALA A 159 11.97 13.76 -17.81
C ALA A 159 11.62 13.82 -16.32
N LEU A 160 11.72 12.72 -15.58
CA LEU A 160 11.28 12.63 -14.19
C LEU A 160 12.18 13.45 -13.30
N GLU A 161 11.60 14.44 -12.63
CA GLU A 161 12.31 15.37 -11.74
C GLU A 161 12.09 15.00 -10.28
N LYS A 162 10.87 14.56 -9.94
CA LYS A 162 10.44 14.29 -8.57
C LYS A 162 9.59 13.04 -8.45
N VAL A 163 9.83 12.26 -7.41
CA VAL A 163 9.06 11.07 -7.06
C VAL A 163 8.73 11.09 -5.57
N ASN A 164 7.45 10.97 -5.23
CA ASN A 164 6.99 10.79 -3.86
C ASN A 164 6.61 9.33 -3.61
N VAL A 165 7.34 8.66 -2.73
CA VAL A 165 7.15 7.26 -2.30
C VAL A 165 6.95 7.15 -0.79
N GLU A 166 6.47 8.23 -0.18
CA GLU A 166 6.13 8.23 1.24
C GLU A 166 5.16 7.10 1.59
N GLY A 167 5.47 6.36 2.66
CA GLY A 167 4.66 5.22 3.11
C GLY A 167 5.01 3.87 2.47
N TRP A 168 5.96 3.82 1.53
CA TRP A 168 6.40 2.53 0.96
C TRP A 168 7.12 1.67 2.01
N ASP A 169 6.61 0.46 2.20
CA ASP A 169 7.31 -0.62 2.90
C ASP A 169 8.14 -1.41 1.87
N THR A 170 9.46 -1.40 2.06
CA THR A 170 10.41 -2.07 1.15
C THR A 170 11.23 -3.17 1.83
N ASP A 171 10.81 -3.63 3.01
CA ASP A 171 11.54 -4.63 3.77
C ASP A 171 11.58 -5.96 3.03
N ASN A 172 10.48 -6.33 2.37
CA ASN A 172 10.32 -7.55 1.58
C ASN A 172 10.94 -7.47 0.17
N VAL A 173 11.33 -6.27 -0.30
CA VAL A 173 11.87 -6.09 -1.65
C VAL A 173 13.31 -6.60 -1.70
N GLN A 174 13.55 -7.50 -2.65
CA GLN A 174 14.83 -8.17 -2.88
C GLN A 174 15.58 -7.61 -4.09
N ASN A 175 14.87 -6.96 -5.02
CA ASN A 175 15.45 -6.50 -6.28
C ASN A 175 15.04 -5.06 -6.62
N PHE A 176 16.05 -4.18 -6.69
CA PHE A 176 15.96 -2.78 -7.11
C PHE A 176 16.82 -2.49 -8.36
N THR A 177 17.26 -3.54 -9.06
CA THR A 177 18.18 -3.40 -10.20
C THR A 177 17.61 -2.45 -11.24
N ASP A 178 18.43 -1.50 -11.70
CA ASP A 178 18.08 -0.50 -12.70
C ASP A 178 16.83 0.36 -12.36
N MET A 179 16.38 0.43 -11.10
CA MET A 179 15.11 1.06 -10.71
C MET A 179 14.96 2.50 -11.25
N PHE A 180 16.03 3.29 -11.19
CA PHE A 180 16.08 4.68 -11.67
C PHE A 180 17.01 4.88 -12.87
N LYS A 181 17.42 3.80 -13.55
CA LYS A 181 18.39 3.89 -14.65
C LYS A 181 17.87 4.80 -15.75
N GLY A 182 18.67 5.80 -16.15
CA GLY A 182 18.27 6.76 -17.19
C GLY A 182 17.19 7.77 -16.75
N CYS A 183 16.98 7.92 -15.43
CA CYS A 183 16.23 9.04 -14.86
C CYS A 183 17.14 10.26 -14.68
N ASP A 184 17.69 10.77 -15.78
CA ASP A 184 18.79 11.76 -15.76
C ASP A 184 18.42 13.07 -15.05
N LYS A 185 17.13 13.42 -15.02
CA LYS A 185 16.61 14.64 -14.38
C LYS A 185 16.12 14.46 -12.95
N LEU A 186 16.13 13.24 -12.42
CA LEU A 186 15.57 12.97 -11.10
C LEU A 186 16.47 13.60 -10.04
N THR A 187 15.91 14.53 -9.27
CA THR A 187 16.65 15.29 -8.25
C THR A 187 16.11 15.04 -6.85
N GLU A 188 14.85 14.59 -6.74
CA GLU A 188 14.17 14.43 -5.47
C GLU A 188 13.39 13.11 -5.42
N VAL A 189 13.67 12.30 -4.39
CA VAL A 189 12.85 11.14 -4.02
C VAL A 189 12.42 11.33 -2.57
N LYS A 190 11.13 11.57 -2.33
CA LYS A 190 10.56 11.81 -1.01
C LYS A 190 10.10 10.49 -0.38
N GLY A 191 10.38 10.30 0.92
CA GLY A 191 9.95 9.12 1.66
C GLY A 191 10.79 7.87 1.40
N ALA A 192 11.97 8.03 0.80
CA ALA A 192 12.88 6.93 0.52
C ALA A 192 13.55 6.38 1.80
N GLY A 193 13.59 5.06 1.92
CA GLY A 193 14.47 4.36 2.87
C GLY A 193 15.83 4.06 2.25
N GLU A 194 16.79 3.55 3.04
CA GLU A 194 18.19 3.33 2.64
C GLU A 194 18.35 2.54 1.32
N LYS A 195 17.49 1.55 1.07
CA LYS A 195 17.49 0.75 -0.16
C LYS A 195 17.13 1.57 -1.40
N ILE A 196 16.08 2.40 -1.30
CA ILE A 196 15.65 3.31 -2.39
C ILE A 196 16.71 4.40 -2.60
N ASP A 197 17.27 4.95 -1.53
CA ASP A 197 18.35 5.95 -1.62
C ASP A 197 19.58 5.41 -2.35
N THR A 198 19.91 4.13 -2.12
CA THR A 198 21.00 3.46 -2.83
C THR A 198 20.69 3.34 -4.31
N ALA A 199 19.48 2.91 -4.67
CA ALA A 199 19.05 2.81 -6.06
C ALA A 199 19.01 4.19 -6.76
N PHE A 200 18.61 5.24 -6.04
CA PHE A 200 18.59 6.62 -6.56
C PHE A 200 20.00 7.15 -6.85
N LYS A 201 20.99 6.81 -6.02
CA LYS A 201 22.39 7.18 -6.23
C LYS A 201 23.03 6.46 -7.43
N SER A 202 22.47 5.32 -7.86
CA SER A 202 22.98 4.51 -8.97
C SER A 202 22.22 4.71 -10.29
N LYS A 203 21.49 5.82 -10.45
CA LYS A 203 20.69 6.14 -11.65
C LYS A 203 21.50 6.28 -12.94
#